data_AF-A0A212EXD7-F1
#
_entry.id   AF-A0A212EXD7-F1
#
_cell.length_a   1.000
_cell.length_b   1.000
_cell.length_c   1.000
_cell.angle_alpha   90.00
_cell.angle_beta   90.00
_cell.angle_gamma   90.00
#
_symmetry.space_group_name_H-M   'P 1'
#
loop_
_entity.id
_entity.type
_entity.pdbx_description
1 polymer ?
#
loop_
_entity_poly.entity_id
_entity_poly.type
_entity_poly.pdbx_seq_one_letter_code
_entity_poly.pdbx_strand_id
1 'polypeptide(L)'
;HIRGGRAELDGVLGNCWLLSALAVLAERSSLVRGVLVRAEPARGAYQLRLCKDGRWVTVTLDDMLPCNRKGHLVYSQAKRKQLWVPLIEKAVAKLHGCYEALVSGRAIEGLCTLTGAPCESVSLQAGGGAPLEQLDRDLVWAQLLSSRQACFLMGASCGGGNMKVDEEEYQRLGLRPRHAYSVLDVVEVAGYSPPLRLLRLRNPWGHYTWRGAWAANCPRWTDQLRRALPANNADRDQGVFWISFDDVLKYFDCIDICKVRVGWHEVRLAGILPPLSSTRHLTCLLLTAAQPTEVDFTLFQEGQRNSAKSQRSQLDLCVVVFRTKSGSNAQVGKLVAHSKRQVRGFVGCHKMLEKGFYLVVCLAFNHWHTGLEAERALWPRHVLVAHSSKPLGVSRPSLHPHLLADAIIGLTLARGQRHEGRQGMTAYYLTKGWAGLVVMVENRHTDKWIHVKCDCQESYNVVSTRGELKTIDSVPPLHRQVIIVLTQLEGSGGFSIAHRLTHRLAAAARLHDWAPRPDDAPRHRPPLARRLSGLHAPRLIT
;
A
#
# COMPACT_ATOMS: atom_id res chain seq x y z
N HIS A 1 -8.51 -34.97 3.32
CA HIS A 1 -8.73 -34.27 4.61
C HIS A 1 -7.66 -33.20 4.83
N ILE A 2 -8.01 -31.91 4.74
CA ILE A 2 -7.12 -30.81 5.14
C ILE A 2 -7.44 -30.47 6.61
N ARG A 3 -6.99 -31.32 7.55
CA ARG A 3 -7.01 -30.99 8.98
C ARG A 3 -5.66 -30.36 9.33
N GLY A 4 -5.65 -29.04 9.62
CA GLY A 4 -4.55 -28.30 10.27
C GLY A 4 -3.13 -28.74 9.91
N GLY A 5 -2.81 -28.84 8.62
CA GLY A 5 -1.52 -29.32 8.15
C GLY A 5 -0.42 -28.32 8.49
N ARG A 6 0.40 -28.66 9.48
CA ARG A 6 1.57 -27.89 9.92
C ARG A 6 2.72 -28.08 8.92
N ALA A 7 3.07 -27.02 8.21
CA ALA A 7 4.20 -27.01 7.30
C ALA A 7 5.51 -26.69 8.05
N GLU A 8 6.57 -27.43 7.74
CA GLU A 8 7.96 -27.19 8.16
C GLU A 8 8.71 -26.92 6.85
N LEU A 9 9.00 -25.64 6.58
CA LEU A 9 9.27 -25.18 5.21
C LEU A 9 10.71 -24.70 5.05
N ASP A 10 11.69 -25.59 5.13
CA ASP A 10 13.07 -25.21 4.84
C ASP A 10 13.26 -25.14 3.31
N GLY A 11 13.29 -23.92 2.76
CA GLY A 11 13.41 -23.66 1.33
C GLY A 11 14.70 -22.91 1.03
N VAL A 12 15.61 -23.54 0.28
CA VAL A 12 16.92 -22.97 -0.14
C VAL A 12 16.76 -21.68 -0.97
N LEU A 13 15.57 -21.45 -1.54
CA LEU A 13 15.26 -20.36 -2.48
C LEU A 13 15.15 -18.96 -1.84
N GLY A 14 14.98 -18.84 -0.52
CA GLY A 14 14.79 -17.52 0.11
C GLY A 14 13.41 -16.90 -0.15
N ASN A 15 12.36 -17.73 -0.23
CA ASN A 15 10.97 -17.33 -0.44
C ASN A 15 10.12 -17.39 0.86
N CYS A 16 10.76 -17.18 2.02
CA CYS A 16 10.13 -17.26 3.35
C CYS A 16 8.87 -16.41 3.50
N TRP A 17 8.77 -15.32 2.75
CA TRP A 17 7.57 -14.46 2.69
C TRP A 17 6.31 -15.21 2.25
N LEU A 18 6.42 -16.05 1.22
CA LEU A 18 5.31 -16.87 0.73
C LEU A 18 4.98 -17.99 1.72
N LEU A 19 6.02 -18.62 2.26
CA LEU A 19 5.90 -19.72 3.23
C LEU A 19 5.24 -19.25 4.53
N SER A 20 5.61 -18.07 5.03
CA SER A 20 4.95 -17.43 6.17
C SER A 20 3.49 -17.11 5.88
N ALA A 21 3.19 -16.53 4.71
CA ALA A 21 1.80 -16.29 4.30
C ALA A 21 0.98 -17.58 4.22
N LEU A 22 1.55 -18.66 3.69
CA LEU A 22 0.92 -19.98 3.63
C LEU A 22 0.69 -20.58 5.01
N ALA A 23 1.64 -20.42 5.94
CA ALA A 23 1.48 -20.88 7.31
C ALA A 23 0.30 -20.19 8.01
N VAL A 24 0.16 -18.87 7.83
CA VAL A 24 -1.00 -18.12 8.34
C VAL A 24 -2.29 -18.53 7.62
N LEU A 25 -2.26 -18.72 6.30
CA LEU A 25 -3.41 -19.18 5.52
C LEU A 25 -3.90 -20.56 5.98
N ALA A 26 -2.98 -21.46 6.34
CA ALA A 26 -3.25 -22.83 6.75
C ALA A 26 -4.07 -22.94 8.05
N GLU A 27 -4.03 -21.91 8.91
CA GLU A 27 -4.87 -21.83 10.10
C GLU A 27 -6.37 -21.74 9.74
N ARG A 28 -6.70 -21.36 8.51
CA ARG A 28 -8.07 -21.33 7.97
C ARG A 28 -8.20 -22.25 6.77
N SER A 29 -8.59 -23.51 7.02
CA SER A 29 -8.68 -24.54 5.97
C SER A 29 -9.59 -24.18 4.78
N SER A 30 -10.59 -23.31 4.97
CA SER A 30 -11.43 -22.80 3.88
C SER A 30 -10.66 -21.93 2.89
N LEU A 31 -9.66 -21.16 3.33
CA LEU A 31 -8.84 -20.33 2.46
C LEU A 31 -7.88 -21.16 1.62
N VAL A 32 -7.29 -22.20 2.20
CA VAL A 32 -6.46 -23.17 1.45
C VAL A 32 -7.27 -23.84 0.34
N ARG A 33 -8.52 -24.24 0.64
CA ARG A 33 -9.47 -24.78 -0.36
C ARG A 33 -9.87 -23.76 -1.42
N GLY A 34 -9.90 -22.47 -1.08
CA GLY A 34 -10.15 -21.40 -2.04
C GLY A 34 -9.01 -21.22 -3.06
N VAL A 35 -7.78 -21.56 -2.67
CA VAL A 35 -6.61 -21.54 -3.56
C VAL A 35 -6.55 -22.78 -4.43
N LEU A 36 -6.59 -23.99 -3.85
CA LEU A 36 -6.59 -25.24 -4.63
C LEU A 36 -8.02 -25.61 -5.05
N VAL A 37 -8.45 -25.09 -6.20
CA VAL A 37 -9.85 -25.20 -6.66
C VAL A 37 -10.21 -26.55 -7.27
N ARG A 38 -9.24 -27.25 -7.89
CA ARG A 38 -9.44 -28.58 -8.48
C ARG A 38 -8.17 -29.41 -8.37
N ALA A 39 -8.31 -30.69 -8.05
CA ALA A 39 -7.22 -31.65 -8.00
C ALA A 39 -7.68 -32.98 -8.61
N GLU A 40 -6.91 -33.49 -9.56
CA GLU A 40 -7.06 -34.82 -10.17
C GLU A 40 -5.73 -35.60 -10.03
N PRO A 41 -5.40 -36.10 -8.82
CA PRO A 41 -4.11 -36.74 -8.57
C PRO A 41 -3.83 -37.96 -9.46
N ALA A 42 -4.87 -38.71 -9.85
CA ALA A 42 -4.74 -39.85 -10.75
C ALA A 42 -4.21 -39.47 -12.15
N ARG A 43 -4.34 -38.20 -12.54
CA ARG A 43 -3.87 -37.64 -13.81
C ARG A 43 -2.71 -36.64 -13.62
N GLY A 44 -2.25 -36.47 -12.38
CA GLY A 44 -1.24 -35.47 -12.01
C GLY A 44 -1.64 -34.02 -12.27
N ALA A 45 -2.93 -33.70 -12.42
CA ALA A 45 -3.40 -32.37 -12.85
C ALA A 45 -4.08 -31.57 -11.72
N TYR A 46 -3.71 -30.30 -11.57
CA TYR A 46 -4.17 -29.42 -10.50
C TYR A 46 -4.51 -28.04 -11.04
N GLN A 47 -5.54 -27.40 -10.48
CA GLN A 47 -5.86 -26.01 -10.77
C GLN A 47 -5.87 -25.20 -9.48
N LEU A 48 -5.18 -24.06 -9.53
CA LEU A 48 -5.04 -23.15 -8.41
C LEU A 48 -5.50 -21.76 -8.80
N ARG A 49 -6.24 -21.09 -7.91
CA ARG A 49 -6.73 -19.71 -8.10
C ARG A 49 -5.89 -18.77 -7.24
N LEU A 50 -5.21 -17.83 -7.89
CA LEU A 50 -4.32 -16.83 -7.27
C LEU A 50 -4.75 -15.42 -7.69
N CYS A 51 -4.52 -14.42 -6.84
CA CYS A 51 -4.83 -13.02 -7.09
C CYS A 51 -3.56 -12.23 -7.46
N LYS A 52 -3.22 -12.14 -8.74
CA LYS A 52 -2.08 -11.33 -9.22
C LYS A 52 -2.51 -9.88 -9.42
N ASP A 53 -1.90 -8.94 -8.70
CA ASP A 53 -2.10 -7.49 -8.91
C ASP A 53 -3.58 -7.09 -8.91
N GLY A 54 -4.36 -7.67 -7.98
CA GLY A 54 -5.80 -7.45 -7.87
C GLY A 54 -6.67 -8.25 -8.86
N ARG A 55 -6.10 -9.05 -9.76
CA ARG A 55 -6.83 -9.93 -10.69
C ARG A 55 -6.77 -11.39 -10.27
N TRP A 56 -7.92 -12.05 -10.22
CA TRP A 56 -7.99 -13.49 -10.06
C TRP A 56 -7.55 -14.21 -11.35
N VAL A 57 -6.61 -15.14 -11.21
CA VAL A 57 -6.04 -15.95 -12.29
C VAL A 57 -6.08 -17.41 -11.86
N THR A 58 -6.56 -18.28 -12.75
CA THR A 58 -6.52 -19.74 -12.54
C THR A 58 -5.32 -20.32 -13.25
N VAL A 59 -4.41 -20.93 -12.49
CA VAL A 59 -3.18 -21.57 -12.98
C VAL A 59 -3.38 -23.08 -12.98
N THR A 60 -3.17 -23.71 -14.14
CA THR A 60 -3.19 -25.18 -14.28
C THR A 60 -1.75 -25.71 -14.22
N LEU A 61 -1.53 -26.76 -13.44
CA LEU A 61 -0.24 -27.40 -13.18
C LEU A 61 -0.30 -28.92 -13.29
N ASP A 62 0.82 -29.51 -13.68
CA ASP A 62 1.17 -30.90 -13.40
C ASP A 62 1.83 -31.06 -12.01
N ASP A 63 2.07 -32.30 -11.55
CA ASP A 63 2.78 -32.63 -10.30
C ASP A 63 4.28 -32.90 -10.43
N MET A 64 4.91 -32.55 -11.56
CA MET A 64 6.37 -32.62 -11.67
C MET A 64 7.00 -31.53 -10.79
N LEU A 65 7.60 -31.92 -9.67
CA LEU A 65 8.21 -31.00 -8.73
C LEU A 65 9.76 -31.12 -8.77
N PRO A 66 10.49 -30.00 -8.63
CA PRO A 66 11.96 -30.04 -8.59
C PRO A 66 12.50 -30.86 -7.42
N CYS A 67 13.27 -31.90 -7.73
CA CYS A 67 13.90 -32.80 -6.78
C CYS A 67 15.43 -32.83 -6.93
N ASN A 68 16.14 -33.07 -5.84
CA ASN A 68 17.58 -33.32 -5.87
C ASN A 68 17.88 -34.74 -6.37
N ARG A 69 19.16 -35.08 -6.52
CA ARG A 69 19.62 -36.40 -6.98
C ARG A 69 19.12 -37.57 -6.11
N LYS A 70 18.71 -37.31 -4.86
CA LYS A 70 18.17 -38.31 -3.92
C LYS A 70 16.64 -38.41 -3.99
N GLY A 71 15.98 -37.70 -4.91
CA GLY A 71 14.52 -37.69 -5.04
C GLY A 71 13.78 -36.85 -3.99
N HIS A 72 14.50 -36.05 -3.19
CA HIS A 72 13.87 -35.12 -2.24
C HIS A 72 13.57 -33.78 -2.92
N LEU A 73 12.41 -33.19 -2.61
CA LEU A 73 12.02 -31.87 -3.08
C LEU A 73 13.09 -30.82 -2.71
N VAL A 74 13.46 -29.96 -3.65
CA VAL A 74 14.50 -28.92 -3.42
C VAL A 74 13.94 -27.65 -2.78
N TYR A 75 12.65 -27.39 -3.00
CA TYR A 75 11.95 -26.21 -2.50
C TYR A 75 11.04 -26.56 -1.32
N SER A 76 9.85 -25.97 -1.23
CA SER A 76 8.97 -26.18 -0.09
C SER A 76 8.61 -27.65 0.11
N GLN A 77 8.56 -28.06 1.38
CA GLN A 77 8.13 -29.38 1.81
C GLN A 77 7.10 -29.24 2.93
N ALA A 78 6.13 -30.14 2.99
CA ALA A 78 5.18 -30.19 4.09
C ALA A 78 5.23 -31.54 4.79
N LYS A 79 4.97 -31.53 6.11
CA LYS A 79 4.89 -32.77 6.89
C LYS A 79 3.86 -33.71 6.31
N ARG A 80 4.08 -35.01 6.55
CA ARG A 80 3.17 -36.09 6.10
C ARG A 80 2.98 -36.11 4.58
N LYS A 81 3.99 -35.66 3.82
CA LYS A 81 4.00 -35.68 2.35
C LYS A 81 2.79 -34.96 1.74
N GLN A 82 2.36 -33.84 2.33
CA GLN A 82 1.26 -33.05 1.80
C GLN A 82 1.72 -32.21 0.60
N LEU A 83 1.19 -32.48 -0.59
CA LEU A 83 1.62 -31.82 -1.84
C LEU A 83 1.07 -30.41 -2.04
N TRP A 84 0.06 -29.99 -1.28
CA TRP A 84 -0.62 -28.71 -1.52
C TRP A 84 0.33 -27.50 -1.35
N VAL A 85 1.33 -27.56 -0.46
CA VAL A 85 2.31 -26.47 -0.31
C VAL A 85 3.24 -26.37 -1.52
N PRO A 86 3.96 -27.44 -1.92
CA PRO A 86 4.75 -27.43 -3.16
C PRO A 86 3.96 -27.03 -4.42
N LEU A 87 2.70 -27.45 -4.53
CA LEU A 87 1.84 -27.10 -5.66
C LEU A 87 1.50 -25.61 -5.68
N ILE A 88 1.21 -25.00 -4.53
CA ILE A 88 0.98 -23.55 -4.45
C ILE A 88 2.26 -22.79 -4.78
N GLU A 89 3.39 -23.19 -4.21
CA GLU A 89 4.69 -22.57 -4.52
C GLU A 89 5.00 -22.65 -6.03
N LYS A 90 4.78 -23.80 -6.66
CA LYS A 90 4.91 -23.98 -8.12
C LYS A 90 3.95 -23.08 -8.90
N ALA A 91 2.71 -22.89 -8.43
CA ALA A 91 1.73 -22.03 -9.09
C ALA A 91 2.17 -20.56 -9.06
N VAL A 92 2.69 -20.11 -7.91
CA VAL A 92 3.20 -18.75 -7.74
C VAL A 92 4.47 -18.57 -8.56
N ALA A 93 5.37 -19.57 -8.61
CA ALA A 93 6.54 -19.55 -9.50
C ALA A 93 6.13 -19.41 -10.97
N LYS A 94 5.17 -20.22 -11.44
CA LYS A 94 4.63 -20.14 -12.81
C LYS A 94 3.98 -18.78 -13.09
N LEU A 95 3.26 -18.21 -12.12
CA LEU A 95 2.64 -16.88 -12.21
C LEU A 95 3.67 -15.76 -12.37
N HIS A 96 4.86 -15.92 -11.78
CA HIS A 96 5.97 -14.98 -11.87
C HIS A 96 7.05 -15.35 -12.90
N GLY A 97 6.86 -16.45 -13.64
CA GLY A 97 7.73 -16.91 -14.72
C GLY A 97 8.65 -18.09 -14.33
N CYS A 98 9.24 -18.07 -13.13
CA CYS A 98 10.14 -19.13 -12.65
C CYS A 98 10.22 -19.16 -11.12
N TYR A 99 10.87 -20.18 -10.55
CA TYR A 99 11.12 -20.27 -9.10
C TYR A 99 12.03 -19.15 -8.59
N GLU A 100 13.07 -18.77 -9.35
CA GLU A 100 13.98 -17.68 -8.98
C GLU A 100 13.25 -16.34 -8.75
N ALA A 101 12.11 -16.13 -9.41
CA ALA A 101 11.26 -14.94 -9.21
C ALA A 101 10.62 -14.85 -7.81
N LEU A 102 10.70 -15.93 -7.03
CA LEU A 102 10.16 -15.98 -5.68
C LEU A 102 11.18 -15.58 -4.61
N VAL A 103 12.45 -15.39 -4.97
CA VAL A 103 13.49 -14.90 -4.06
C VAL A 103 13.08 -13.52 -3.54
N SER A 104 13.21 -13.30 -2.22
CA SER A 104 13.03 -12.02 -1.52
C SER A 104 11.65 -11.35 -1.68
N GLY A 105 10.85 -11.29 -0.62
CA GLY A 105 9.55 -10.61 -0.65
C GLY A 105 9.03 -10.32 0.75
N ARG A 106 7.84 -9.74 0.84
CA ARG A 106 7.14 -9.52 2.12
C ARG A 106 5.90 -10.39 2.26
N ALA A 107 5.59 -10.79 3.49
CA ALA A 107 4.44 -11.66 3.78
C ALA A 107 3.14 -11.07 3.23
N ILE A 108 3.01 -9.74 3.27
CA ILE A 108 1.87 -9.02 2.68
C ILE A 108 1.63 -9.36 1.20
N GLU A 109 2.68 -9.56 0.41
CA GLU A 109 2.57 -9.92 -1.01
C GLU A 109 1.97 -11.32 -1.16
N GLY A 110 2.38 -12.25 -0.29
CA GLY A 110 1.90 -13.62 -0.29
C GLY A 110 0.44 -13.68 0.14
N LEU A 111 0.10 -12.98 1.22
CA LEU A 111 -1.26 -12.88 1.73
C LEU A 111 -2.20 -12.29 0.67
N CYS A 112 -1.82 -11.19 0.03
CA CYS A 112 -2.61 -10.57 -1.03
C CYS A 112 -2.70 -11.48 -2.28
N THR A 113 -1.65 -12.21 -2.65
CA THR A 113 -1.68 -13.17 -3.77
C THR A 113 -2.59 -14.36 -3.49
N LEU A 114 -2.59 -14.88 -2.27
CA LEU A 114 -3.34 -16.09 -1.90
C LEU A 114 -4.81 -15.79 -1.60
N THR A 115 -5.14 -14.58 -1.13
CA THR A 115 -6.48 -14.25 -0.65
C THR A 115 -7.21 -13.22 -1.49
N GLY A 116 -6.48 -12.37 -2.22
CA GLY A 116 -7.04 -11.20 -2.91
C GLY A 116 -7.65 -10.15 -1.98
N ALA A 117 -7.56 -10.33 -0.66
CA ALA A 117 -8.17 -9.45 0.35
C ALA A 117 -7.35 -8.17 0.57
N PRO A 118 -7.93 -7.13 1.18
CA PRO A 118 -7.19 -5.94 1.57
C PRO A 118 -6.06 -6.28 2.53
N CYS A 119 -4.85 -5.82 2.24
CA CYS A 119 -3.72 -5.96 3.14
C CYS A 119 -3.18 -4.58 3.54
N GLU A 120 -2.70 -4.45 4.77
CA GLU A 120 -1.98 -3.27 5.26
C GLU A 120 -0.76 -3.67 6.08
N SER A 121 0.21 -2.76 6.21
CA SER A 121 1.43 -3.00 6.97
C SER A 121 1.56 -1.95 8.07
N VAL A 122 1.65 -2.39 9.30
CA VAL A 122 1.83 -1.57 10.50
C VAL A 122 3.33 -1.48 10.77
N SER A 123 3.91 -0.29 10.61
CA SER A 123 5.32 -0.04 10.93
C SER A 123 5.53 -0.15 12.43
N LEU A 124 6.55 -0.89 12.84
CA LEU A 124 6.99 -1.00 14.23
C LEU A 124 8.23 -0.16 14.52
N GLN A 125 8.77 0.51 13.50
CA GLN A 125 9.90 1.41 13.61
C GLN A 125 9.43 2.86 13.42
N ALA A 126 10.05 3.79 14.16
CA ALA A 126 9.87 5.22 13.94
C ALA A 126 10.29 5.57 12.49
N GLY A 127 9.50 6.40 11.81
CA GLY A 127 9.68 6.67 10.38
C GLY A 127 11.10 7.17 10.06
N GLY A 128 11.79 6.46 9.16
CA GLY A 128 13.13 6.84 8.73
C GLY A 128 13.12 8.21 8.03
N GLY A 129 13.58 9.24 8.73
CA GLY A 129 13.94 10.53 8.13
C GLY A 129 13.39 11.78 8.84
N ALA A 130 12.40 11.67 9.72
CA ALA A 130 11.88 12.81 10.48
C ALA A 130 12.14 12.62 11.98
N PRO A 131 12.92 13.48 12.65
CA PRO A 131 13.21 13.39 14.08
C PRO A 131 12.00 13.46 15.02
N LEU A 132 10.79 13.69 14.50
CA LEU A 132 9.59 14.09 15.24
C LEU A 132 8.43 13.09 15.21
N GLU A 133 8.48 11.99 14.44
CA GLU A 133 7.43 10.96 14.46
C GLU A 133 7.81 9.82 15.41
N GLN A 134 7.48 9.98 16.69
CA GLN A 134 7.53 8.89 17.66
C GLN A 134 6.45 7.85 17.32
N LEU A 135 6.81 6.58 17.45
CA LEU A 135 5.86 5.48 17.29
C LEU A 135 4.83 5.52 18.43
N ASP A 136 3.56 5.67 18.09
CA ASP A 136 2.46 5.50 19.04
C ASP A 136 2.25 4.02 19.34
N ARG A 137 2.87 3.54 20.43
CA ARG A 137 2.89 2.13 20.83
C ARG A 137 1.49 1.61 21.17
N ASP A 138 0.64 2.46 21.76
CA ASP A 138 -0.71 2.09 22.16
C ASP A 138 -1.65 2.01 20.96
N LEU A 139 -1.50 2.90 19.98
CA LEU A 139 -2.23 2.82 18.73
C LEU A 139 -1.88 1.55 17.95
N VAL A 140 -0.58 1.21 17.86
CA VAL A 140 -0.12 -0.04 17.24
C VAL A 140 -0.74 -1.24 17.95
N TRP A 141 -0.67 -1.28 19.28
CA TRP A 141 -1.22 -2.39 20.06
C TRP A 141 -2.74 -2.54 19.86
N ALA A 142 -3.49 -1.44 19.92
CA ALA A 142 -4.93 -1.42 19.68
C ALA A 142 -5.29 -1.93 18.26
N GLN A 143 -4.48 -1.59 17.26
CA GLN A 143 -4.66 -2.10 15.89
C GLN A 143 -4.42 -3.61 15.81
N LEU A 144 -3.41 -4.15 16.49
CA LEU A 144 -3.14 -5.59 16.53
C LEU A 144 -4.25 -6.35 17.26
N LEU A 145 -4.72 -5.83 18.40
CA LEU A 145 -5.78 -6.44 19.20
C LEU A 145 -7.12 -6.47 18.44
N SER A 146 -7.49 -5.36 17.80
CA SER A 146 -8.71 -5.29 16.96
C SER A 146 -8.62 -6.21 15.73
N SER A 147 -7.44 -6.32 15.11
CA SER A 147 -7.21 -7.25 13.99
C SER A 147 -7.37 -8.71 14.41
N ARG A 148 -6.87 -9.05 15.60
CA ARG A 148 -7.06 -10.37 16.21
C ARG A 148 -8.54 -10.66 16.48
N GLN A 149 -9.28 -9.70 17.06
CA GLN A 149 -10.73 -9.83 17.31
C GLN A 149 -11.53 -10.02 16.01
N ALA A 150 -11.11 -9.36 14.92
CA ALA A 150 -11.69 -9.54 13.60
C ALA A 150 -11.24 -10.84 12.88
N CYS A 151 -10.41 -11.67 13.54
CA CYS A 151 -9.82 -12.90 12.99
C CYS A 151 -9.07 -12.69 11.67
N PHE A 152 -8.40 -11.53 11.54
CA PHE A 152 -7.54 -11.23 10.41
C PHE A 152 -6.27 -12.05 10.47
N LEU A 153 -5.76 -12.37 9.29
CA LEU A 153 -4.49 -13.05 9.13
C LEU A 153 -3.36 -12.05 9.37
N MET A 154 -2.33 -12.42 10.12
CA MET A 154 -1.21 -11.52 10.43
C MET A 154 0.13 -12.20 10.24
N GLY A 155 1.07 -11.49 9.60
CA GLY A 155 2.47 -11.88 9.47
C GLY A 155 3.38 -10.80 10.07
N ALA A 156 4.59 -11.18 10.46
CA ALA A 156 5.59 -10.27 11.01
C ALA A 156 6.90 -10.37 10.22
N SER A 157 7.58 -9.24 10.03
CA SER A 157 8.90 -9.20 9.40
C SER A 157 9.97 -8.93 10.47
N CYS A 158 10.93 -9.85 10.61
CA CYS A 158 11.98 -9.81 11.63
C CYS A 158 13.28 -9.26 11.04
N GLY A 159 13.87 -8.24 11.66
CA GLY A 159 15.15 -7.66 11.23
C GLY A 159 15.17 -7.21 9.76
N GLY A 160 14.04 -6.73 9.22
CA GLY A 160 13.92 -6.22 7.86
C GLY A 160 14.09 -4.70 7.76
N GLY A 161 13.98 -4.18 6.53
CA GLY A 161 14.04 -2.75 6.25
C GLY A 161 15.37 -2.11 6.66
N ASN A 162 15.31 -0.95 7.33
CA ASN A 162 16.48 -0.18 7.77
C ASN A 162 16.93 -0.52 9.20
N MET A 163 16.44 -1.62 9.79
CA MET A 163 16.85 -2.04 11.13
C MET A 163 18.34 -2.39 11.15
N LYS A 164 19.05 -1.95 12.19
CA LYS A 164 20.39 -2.45 12.49
C LYS A 164 20.26 -3.85 13.07
N VAL A 165 20.79 -4.83 12.36
CA VAL A 165 20.71 -6.24 12.74
C VAL A 165 22.07 -6.69 13.27
N ASP A 166 22.10 -7.13 14.52
CA ASP A 166 23.18 -7.92 15.10
C ASP A 166 22.82 -9.41 14.94
N GLU A 167 23.45 -10.09 13.98
CA GLU A 167 23.17 -11.50 13.67
C GLU A 167 23.41 -12.41 14.88
N GLU A 168 24.43 -12.14 15.69
CA GLU A 168 24.78 -12.95 16.86
C GLU A 168 23.75 -12.78 17.98
N GLU A 169 23.27 -11.56 18.22
CA GLU A 169 22.17 -11.30 19.16
C GLU A 169 20.88 -12.02 18.74
N TYR A 170 20.47 -11.87 17.47
CA TYR A 170 19.25 -12.50 16.96
C TYR A 170 19.34 -14.03 17.07
N GLN A 171 20.47 -14.62 16.63
CA GLN A 171 20.68 -16.07 16.69
C GLN A 171 20.66 -16.60 18.14
N ARG A 172 21.33 -15.89 19.07
CA ARG A 172 21.35 -16.23 20.49
C ARG A 172 19.95 -16.19 21.11
N LEU A 173 19.11 -15.25 20.67
CA LEU A 173 17.72 -15.15 21.10
C LEU A 173 16.77 -16.10 20.35
N GLY A 174 17.27 -16.85 19.36
CA GLY A 174 16.46 -17.79 18.57
C GLY A 174 15.56 -17.11 17.53
N LEU A 175 15.93 -15.91 17.09
CA LEU A 175 15.31 -15.21 15.97
C LEU A 175 16.17 -15.33 14.71
N ARG A 176 15.53 -15.29 13.56
CA ARG A 176 16.17 -15.22 12.25
C ARG A 176 15.88 -13.85 11.66
N PRO A 177 16.89 -12.99 11.46
CA PRO A 177 16.67 -11.71 10.80
C PRO A 177 16.42 -11.91 9.31
N ARG A 178 15.88 -10.87 8.66
CA ARG A 178 15.45 -10.87 7.26
C ARG A 178 14.52 -12.06 6.95
N HIS A 179 13.63 -12.35 7.88
CA HIS A 179 12.75 -13.52 7.82
C HIS A 179 11.31 -13.17 8.21
N ALA A 180 10.38 -13.86 7.59
CA ALA A 180 8.95 -13.69 7.86
C ALA A 180 8.46 -14.71 8.88
N TYR A 181 7.69 -14.23 9.86
CA TYR A 181 7.04 -15.02 10.90
C TYR A 181 5.51 -14.90 10.77
N SER A 182 4.79 -15.89 11.27
CA SER A 182 3.32 -15.83 11.37
C SER A 182 2.93 -15.31 12.75
N VAL A 183 1.97 -14.39 12.83
CA VAL A 183 1.36 -13.97 14.10
C VAL A 183 0.10 -14.80 14.32
N LEU A 184 0.14 -15.67 15.34
CA LEU A 184 -0.92 -16.62 15.65
C LEU A 184 -1.91 -16.08 16.68
N ASP A 185 -1.46 -15.26 17.61
CA ASP A 185 -2.32 -14.63 18.61
C ASP A 185 -1.72 -13.33 19.14
N VAL A 186 -2.59 -12.46 19.64
CA VAL A 186 -2.26 -11.17 20.25
C VAL A 186 -3.12 -11.05 21.50
N VAL A 187 -2.49 -10.96 22.67
CA VAL A 187 -3.19 -11.01 23.96
C VAL A 187 -2.72 -9.92 24.90
N GLU A 188 -3.69 -9.26 25.53
CA GLU A 188 -3.49 -8.38 26.67
C GLU A 188 -4.00 -9.09 27.93
N VAL A 189 -3.16 -9.14 28.96
CA VAL A 189 -3.50 -9.72 30.26
C VAL A 189 -3.61 -8.60 31.30
N ALA A 190 -4.82 -8.44 31.84
CA ALA A 190 -5.10 -7.51 32.93
C ALA A 190 -4.44 -7.94 34.25
N GLY A 191 -4.34 -7.03 35.21
CA GLY A 191 -3.74 -7.29 36.54
C GLY A 191 -2.23 -7.03 36.61
N TYR A 192 -1.60 -6.61 35.51
CA TYR A 192 -0.26 -6.03 35.48
C TYR A 192 -0.37 -4.51 35.31
N SER A 193 0.61 -3.76 35.81
CA SER A 193 0.69 -2.31 35.63
C SER A 193 2.05 -1.94 35.03
N PRO A 194 2.13 -1.56 33.73
CA PRO A 194 1.04 -1.57 32.73
C PRO A 194 0.56 -3.00 32.37
N PRO A 195 -0.59 -3.15 31.67
CA PRO A 195 -1.08 -4.46 31.23
C PRO A 195 -0.03 -5.25 30.45
N LEU A 196 0.01 -6.57 30.66
CA LEU A 196 0.97 -7.44 30.01
C LEU A 196 0.53 -7.72 28.56
N ARG A 197 1.37 -7.36 27.60
CA ARG A 197 1.10 -7.46 26.16
C ARG A 197 2.01 -8.51 25.53
N LEU A 198 1.42 -9.61 25.03
CA LEU A 198 2.14 -10.73 24.44
C LEU A 198 1.64 -11.05 23.02
N LEU A 199 2.56 -11.44 22.15
CA LEU A 199 2.26 -12.01 20.84
C LEU A 199 2.70 -13.46 20.80
N ARG A 200 1.92 -14.30 20.13
CA ARG A 200 2.29 -15.67 19.79
C ARG A 200 2.74 -15.71 18.34
N LEU A 201 4.00 -16.00 18.10
CA LEU A 201 4.59 -16.05 16.77
C LEU A 201 4.97 -17.48 16.38
N ARG A 202 5.13 -17.70 15.07
CA ARG A 202 5.64 -18.96 14.51
C ARG A 202 6.68 -18.72 13.44
N ASN A 203 7.81 -19.40 13.54
CA ASN A 203 8.75 -19.52 12.43
C ASN A 203 8.21 -20.56 11.40
N PRO A 204 8.01 -20.19 10.13
CA PRO A 204 7.54 -21.13 9.10
C PRO A 204 8.50 -22.30 8.83
N TRP A 205 9.79 -22.16 9.17
CA TRP A 205 10.77 -23.24 9.05
C TRP A 205 10.62 -24.33 10.11
N GLY A 206 9.81 -24.08 11.14
CA GLY A 206 9.55 -25.04 12.21
C GLY A 206 10.68 -25.23 13.22
N HIS A 207 11.76 -24.47 13.08
CA HIS A 207 12.89 -24.44 14.01
C HIS A 207 13.27 -22.98 14.32
N TYR A 208 14.21 -22.77 15.25
CA TYR A 208 14.47 -21.47 15.91
C TYR A 208 13.27 -20.96 16.72
N THR A 209 13.38 -21.11 18.04
CA THR A 209 12.37 -20.70 19.02
C THR A 209 12.96 -19.61 19.91
N TRP A 210 12.16 -18.57 20.17
CA TRP A 210 12.54 -17.47 21.06
C TRP A 210 13.07 -17.96 22.41
N ARG A 211 14.22 -17.42 22.82
CA ARG A 211 14.93 -17.76 24.07
C ARG A 211 14.98 -16.62 25.09
N GLY A 212 14.35 -15.49 24.79
CA GLY A 212 14.28 -14.33 25.70
C GLY A 212 13.11 -14.40 26.68
N ALA A 213 12.65 -13.24 27.13
CA ALA A 213 11.53 -13.14 28.06
C ALA A 213 10.26 -13.80 27.49
N TRP A 214 9.57 -14.61 28.30
CA TRP A 214 8.38 -15.38 27.88
C TRP A 214 8.64 -16.57 26.94
N ALA A 215 9.90 -16.97 26.74
CA ALA A 215 10.23 -18.29 26.22
C ALA A 215 9.55 -19.41 27.05
N ALA A 216 9.35 -20.61 26.48
CA ALA A 216 8.57 -21.69 27.09
C ALA A 216 8.95 -22.05 28.55
N ASN A 217 10.25 -22.04 28.83
CA ASN A 217 10.85 -22.34 30.14
C ASN A 217 11.15 -21.08 30.97
N CYS A 218 10.68 -19.90 30.56
CA CYS A 218 10.92 -18.66 31.28
C CYS A 218 10.22 -18.67 32.66
N PRO A 219 10.92 -18.30 33.75
CA PRO A 219 10.33 -18.23 35.09
C PRO A 219 9.18 -17.21 35.23
N ARG A 220 9.04 -16.29 34.27
CA ARG A 220 7.94 -15.30 34.25
C ARG A 220 6.56 -15.93 34.05
N TRP A 221 6.51 -17.17 33.54
CA TRP A 221 5.26 -17.92 33.39
C TRP A 221 4.74 -18.40 34.75
N THR A 222 3.66 -17.76 35.23
CA THR A 222 2.90 -18.25 36.39
C THR A 222 1.95 -19.38 36.00
N ASP A 223 1.52 -20.19 36.97
CA ASP A 223 0.53 -21.25 36.73
C ASP A 223 -0.82 -20.72 36.24
N GLN A 224 -1.16 -19.49 36.61
CA GLN A 224 -2.35 -18.81 36.10
C GLN A 224 -2.20 -18.51 34.60
N LEU A 225 -1.06 -17.94 34.18
CA LEU A 225 -0.80 -17.65 32.78
C LEU A 225 -0.69 -18.91 31.93
N ARG A 226 -0.06 -19.98 32.45
CA ARG A 226 0.03 -21.28 31.77
C ARG A 226 -1.33 -21.95 31.57
N ARG A 227 -2.31 -21.65 32.42
CA ARG A 227 -3.71 -22.10 32.27
C ARG A 227 -4.51 -21.20 31.31
N ALA A 228 -4.27 -19.89 31.35
CA ALA A 228 -5.01 -18.92 30.54
C ALA A 228 -4.55 -18.87 29.07
N LEU A 229 -3.26 -19.09 28.82
CA LEU A 229 -2.65 -19.05 27.49
C LEU A 229 -2.21 -20.45 27.06
N PRO A 230 -2.33 -20.81 25.77
CA PRO A 230 -1.77 -22.04 25.25
C PRO A 230 -0.30 -22.20 25.64
N ALA A 231 -0.02 -23.24 26.43
CA ALA A 231 1.34 -23.59 26.80
C ALA A 231 2.15 -23.95 25.55
N ASN A 232 3.33 -23.33 25.39
CA ASN A 232 4.27 -23.73 24.36
C ASN A 232 5.26 -24.73 24.98
N ASN A 233 5.37 -25.93 24.40
CA ASN A 233 6.44 -26.89 24.65
C ASN A 233 7.50 -26.73 23.55
N ALA A 234 8.69 -26.26 23.94
CA ALA A 234 9.78 -25.89 23.02
C ALA A 234 10.13 -26.99 21.99
N ASP A 235 10.07 -28.27 22.37
CA ASP A 235 10.39 -29.40 21.50
C ASP A 235 9.21 -29.89 20.63
N ARG A 236 7.96 -29.59 21.01
CA ARG A 236 6.75 -30.07 20.30
C ARG A 236 6.15 -29.03 19.36
N ASP A 237 6.39 -27.76 19.62
CA ASP A 237 5.67 -26.67 18.98
C ASP A 237 6.38 -26.03 17.78
N GLN A 238 7.46 -26.65 17.28
CA GLN A 238 7.98 -26.44 15.91
C GLN A 238 8.10 -24.95 15.55
N GLY A 239 8.88 -24.20 16.32
CA GLY A 239 9.13 -22.77 16.09
C GLY A 239 8.00 -21.84 16.52
N VAL A 240 6.96 -22.30 17.24
CA VAL A 240 5.95 -21.45 17.88
C VAL A 240 6.44 -20.98 19.26
N PHE A 241 6.33 -19.69 19.53
CA PHE A 241 6.73 -19.10 20.80
C PHE A 241 5.87 -17.88 21.17
N TRP A 242 5.94 -17.50 22.45
CA TRP A 242 5.39 -16.24 22.95
C TRP A 242 6.54 -15.24 23.12
N ILE A 243 6.25 -13.97 22.87
CA ILE A 243 7.21 -12.87 22.96
C ILE A 243 6.49 -11.61 23.47
N SER A 244 7.20 -10.74 24.19
CA SER A 244 6.63 -9.47 24.66
C SER A 244 6.43 -8.49 23.51
N PHE A 245 5.43 -7.60 23.63
CA PHE A 245 5.26 -6.53 22.64
C PHE A 245 6.48 -5.60 22.56
N ASP A 246 7.16 -5.34 23.68
CA ASP A 246 8.40 -4.56 23.70
C ASP A 246 9.51 -5.21 22.85
N ASP A 247 9.70 -6.53 22.98
CA ASP A 247 10.66 -7.27 22.18
C ASP A 247 10.24 -7.33 20.70
N VAL A 248 8.93 -7.41 20.42
CA VAL A 248 8.45 -7.32 19.03
C VAL A 248 8.84 -5.98 18.40
N LEU A 249 8.66 -4.86 19.11
CA LEU A 249 9.08 -3.54 18.64
C LEU A 249 10.60 -3.44 18.46
N LYS A 250 11.38 -4.17 19.26
CA LYS A 250 12.85 -4.18 19.17
C LYS A 250 13.38 -4.98 17.98
N TYR A 251 12.77 -6.13 17.67
CA TYR A 251 13.33 -7.10 16.71
C TYR A 251 12.55 -7.24 15.39
N PHE A 252 11.38 -6.62 15.26
CA PHE A 252 10.54 -6.70 14.07
C PHE A 252 10.30 -5.31 13.47
N ASP A 253 10.28 -5.23 12.13
CA ASP A 253 10.12 -3.96 11.43
C ASP A 253 8.66 -3.61 11.14
N CYS A 254 7.83 -4.61 10.89
CA CYS A 254 6.41 -4.43 10.62
C CYS A 254 5.56 -5.68 10.95
N ILE A 255 4.26 -5.44 11.14
CA ILE A 255 3.21 -6.46 11.11
C ILE A 255 2.33 -6.23 9.87
N ASP A 256 2.23 -7.25 9.03
CA ASP A 256 1.37 -7.28 7.86
C ASP A 256 0.01 -7.89 8.24
N ILE A 257 -1.07 -7.15 8.04
CA ILE A 257 -2.45 -7.56 8.34
C ILE A 257 -3.19 -7.81 7.03
N CYS A 258 -3.83 -8.97 6.89
CA CYS A 258 -4.67 -9.33 5.76
C CYS A 258 -6.12 -9.52 6.22
N LYS A 259 -6.98 -8.60 5.77
CA LYS A 259 -8.36 -8.39 6.24
C LYS A 259 -9.35 -9.34 5.56
N VAL A 260 -9.11 -10.66 5.68
CA VAL A 260 -9.98 -11.69 5.10
C VAL A 260 -11.30 -11.74 5.84
N ARG A 261 -12.37 -11.28 5.18
CA ARG A 261 -13.71 -11.16 5.75
C ARG A 261 -14.69 -12.12 5.08
N VAL A 262 -15.48 -12.82 5.88
CA VAL A 262 -16.50 -13.76 5.40
C VAL A 262 -17.79 -13.00 5.10
N GLY A 263 -18.46 -13.32 3.99
CA GLY A 263 -19.75 -12.73 3.62
C GLY A 263 -19.67 -11.30 3.08
N TRP A 264 -18.46 -10.79 2.84
CA TRP A 264 -18.25 -9.50 2.19
C TRP A 264 -18.35 -9.62 0.67
N HIS A 265 -18.78 -8.53 0.04
CA HIS A 265 -18.87 -8.41 -1.41
C HIS A 265 -17.57 -7.84 -1.97
N GLU A 266 -17.21 -8.22 -3.20
CA GLU A 266 -16.06 -7.63 -3.90
C GLU A 266 -16.46 -7.09 -5.27
N VAL A 267 -15.89 -5.95 -5.62
CA VAL A 267 -15.93 -5.38 -6.98
C VAL A 267 -14.49 -5.11 -7.40
N ARG A 268 -14.08 -5.64 -8.56
CA ARG A 268 -12.73 -5.48 -9.12
C ARG A 268 -12.83 -4.83 -10.49
N LEU A 269 -12.12 -3.71 -10.68
CA LEU A 269 -12.24 -2.90 -11.88
C LEU A 269 -10.87 -2.57 -12.44
N ALA A 270 -10.62 -3.07 -13.64
CA ALA A 270 -9.40 -2.75 -14.38
C ALA A 270 -9.47 -1.32 -14.92
N GLY A 271 -8.36 -0.61 -14.79
CA GLY A 271 -8.20 0.77 -15.24
C GLY A 271 -6.80 1.05 -15.78
N ILE A 272 -6.61 2.28 -16.22
CA ILE A 272 -5.35 2.81 -16.75
C ILE A 272 -5.02 4.12 -16.02
N LEU A 273 -3.74 4.36 -15.75
CA LEU A 273 -3.21 5.59 -15.20
C LEU A 273 -2.50 6.37 -16.32
N PRO A 274 -3.17 7.31 -17.01
CA PRO A 274 -2.55 8.06 -18.10
C PRO A 274 -1.39 8.95 -17.60
N PRO A 275 -0.34 9.17 -18.40
CA PRO A 275 0.77 10.08 -18.06
C PRO A 275 0.41 11.57 -18.26
N LEU A 276 -0.89 11.90 -18.20
CA LEU A 276 -1.44 13.20 -18.57
C LEU A 276 -2.85 13.39 -17.99
N SER A 277 -3.34 14.63 -17.99
CA SER A 277 -4.68 15.00 -17.51
C SER A 277 -5.80 14.68 -18.51
N SER A 278 -5.95 13.41 -18.90
CA SER A 278 -7.03 12.96 -19.82
C SER A 278 -8.22 12.39 -19.09
N THR A 279 -9.37 13.06 -19.21
CA THR A 279 -10.66 12.55 -18.72
C THR A 279 -11.19 11.37 -19.53
N ARG A 280 -10.73 11.17 -20.77
CA ARG A 280 -11.11 10.03 -21.60
C ARG A 280 -10.56 8.71 -21.06
N HIS A 281 -9.44 8.77 -20.34
CA HIS A 281 -8.68 7.60 -19.90
C HIS A 281 -8.50 7.52 -18.39
N LEU A 282 -8.81 8.60 -17.66
CA LEU A 282 -8.84 8.60 -16.21
C LEU A 282 -9.86 7.57 -15.72
N THR A 283 -9.42 6.71 -14.81
CA THR A 283 -10.33 5.74 -14.18
C THR A 283 -10.98 6.40 -12.98
N CYS A 284 -12.29 6.63 -13.08
CA CYS A 284 -13.12 7.10 -11.98
C CYS A 284 -14.37 6.24 -11.87
N LEU A 285 -14.79 5.98 -10.63
CA LEU A 285 -15.97 5.16 -10.35
C LEU A 285 -16.99 5.95 -9.56
N LEU A 286 -18.25 5.79 -9.95
CA LEU A 286 -19.37 6.22 -9.15
C LEU A 286 -19.90 5.02 -8.39
N LEU A 287 -19.76 5.06 -7.06
CA LEU A 287 -20.30 4.07 -6.14
C LEU A 287 -21.59 4.59 -5.52
N THR A 288 -22.57 3.70 -5.39
CA THR A 288 -23.84 3.97 -4.72
C THR A 288 -23.97 3.05 -3.52
N ALA A 289 -23.96 3.63 -2.32
CA ALA A 289 -24.26 2.93 -1.08
C ALA A 289 -25.74 3.15 -0.75
N ALA A 290 -26.55 2.09 -0.81
CA ALA A 290 -27.97 2.17 -0.49
C ALA A 290 -28.25 2.30 1.03
N GLN A 291 -27.26 1.91 1.84
CA GLN A 291 -27.29 1.85 3.30
C GLN A 291 -25.87 2.04 3.86
N PRO A 292 -25.71 2.29 5.18
CA PRO A 292 -24.40 2.30 5.81
C PRO A 292 -23.61 1.03 5.49
N THR A 293 -22.46 1.21 4.86
CA THR A 293 -21.65 0.14 4.28
C THR A 293 -20.19 0.35 4.61
N GLU A 294 -19.58 -0.63 5.26
CA GLU A 294 -18.15 -0.63 5.52
C GLU A 294 -17.41 -1.07 4.25
N VAL A 295 -16.37 -0.34 3.87
CA VAL A 295 -15.63 -0.59 2.62
C VAL A 295 -14.13 -0.47 2.82
N ASP A 296 -13.39 -1.43 2.28
CA ASP A 296 -11.95 -1.37 2.07
C ASP A 296 -11.65 -1.18 0.57
N PHE A 297 -11.02 -0.05 0.24
CA PHE A 297 -10.53 0.24 -1.10
C PHE A 297 -9.08 -0.20 -1.22
N THR A 298 -8.73 -0.84 -2.33
CA THR A 298 -7.35 -1.20 -2.66
C THR A 298 -7.08 -0.95 -4.13
N LEU A 299 -6.04 -0.16 -4.41
CA LEU A 299 -5.56 0.13 -5.76
C LEU A 299 -4.26 -0.63 -6.00
N PHE A 300 -4.31 -1.62 -6.89
CA PHE A 300 -3.16 -2.42 -7.31
C PHE A 300 -2.61 -1.88 -8.63
N GLN A 301 -1.28 -1.81 -8.78
CA GLN A 301 -0.65 -1.66 -10.09
C GLN A 301 -0.11 -3.01 -10.57
N GLU A 302 0.08 -3.16 -11.88
CA GLU A 302 0.73 -4.35 -12.42
C GLU A 302 2.19 -4.42 -11.95
N GLY A 303 2.50 -5.44 -11.15
CA GLY A 303 3.82 -5.71 -10.62
C GLY A 303 4.54 -6.83 -11.39
N GLN A 304 5.87 -6.78 -11.37
CA GLN A 304 6.72 -7.81 -11.97
C GLN A 304 7.85 -8.15 -11.00
N ARG A 305 8.08 -9.47 -10.79
CA ARG A 305 9.11 -9.98 -9.87
C ARG A 305 10.36 -10.52 -10.57
N ASN A 306 10.43 -10.56 -11.91
CA ASN A 306 11.61 -11.00 -12.70
C ASN A 306 11.40 -10.83 -14.22
N SER A 307 11.52 -9.63 -14.78
CA SER A 307 11.61 -9.51 -16.26
C SER A 307 12.52 -8.36 -16.67
N ALA A 308 13.01 -8.36 -17.92
CA ALA A 308 13.70 -7.20 -18.50
C ALA A 308 12.83 -5.91 -18.49
N LYS A 309 11.50 -6.02 -18.27
CA LYS A 309 10.56 -4.91 -18.03
C LYS A 309 10.50 -4.47 -16.55
N SER A 310 11.28 -5.07 -15.66
CA SER A 310 11.50 -4.66 -14.25
C SER A 310 12.22 -3.31 -14.13
N GLN A 311 12.60 -2.70 -15.26
CA GLN A 311 13.18 -1.37 -15.37
C GLN A 311 12.20 -0.23 -15.03
N ARG A 312 10.89 -0.52 -14.91
CA ARG A 312 9.90 0.52 -14.58
C ARG A 312 9.75 0.67 -13.07
N SER A 313 10.10 1.84 -12.56
CA SER A 313 9.82 2.23 -11.17
C SER A 313 8.33 2.09 -10.87
N GLN A 314 8.01 1.52 -9.70
CA GLN A 314 6.63 1.43 -9.22
C GLN A 314 6.00 2.83 -9.19
N LEU A 315 4.69 2.89 -9.44
CA LEU A 315 3.94 4.13 -9.37
C LEU A 315 3.64 4.57 -7.92
N ASP A 316 3.51 5.88 -7.74
CA ASP A 316 3.12 6.58 -6.51
C ASP A 316 1.60 6.55 -6.29
N LEU A 317 1.05 5.36 -6.09
CA LEU A 317 -0.40 5.16 -6.05
C LEU A 317 -1.08 5.95 -4.93
N CYS A 318 -2.27 6.47 -5.22
CA CYS A 318 -3.21 7.02 -4.25
C CYS A 318 -4.66 6.78 -4.70
N VAL A 319 -5.54 6.41 -3.78
CA VAL A 319 -6.98 6.39 -4.01
C VAL A 319 -7.65 7.47 -3.16
N VAL A 320 -8.59 8.19 -3.77
CA VAL A 320 -9.31 9.29 -3.12
C VAL A 320 -10.80 9.11 -3.35
N VAL A 321 -11.58 9.27 -2.28
CA VAL A 321 -13.02 9.07 -2.27
C VAL A 321 -13.69 10.39 -1.90
N PHE A 322 -14.57 10.86 -2.77
CA PHE A 322 -15.36 12.07 -2.56
C PHE A 322 -16.84 11.73 -2.49
N ARG A 323 -17.59 12.50 -1.70
CA ARG A 323 -19.05 12.51 -1.81
C ARG A 323 -19.43 13.21 -3.11
N THR A 324 -20.47 12.75 -3.78
CA THR A 324 -20.97 13.37 -5.01
C THR A 324 -22.49 13.35 -5.07
N LYS A 325 -23.07 14.01 -6.08
CA LYS A 325 -24.51 14.02 -6.33
C LYS A 325 -24.91 12.77 -7.14
N SER A 326 -26.20 12.43 -7.10
CA SER A 326 -26.75 11.39 -7.97
C SER A 326 -26.67 11.81 -9.44
N GLY A 327 -26.58 10.83 -10.34
CA GLY A 327 -26.56 11.03 -11.79
C GLY A 327 -25.22 10.74 -12.45
N SER A 328 -25.20 10.78 -13.78
CA SER A 328 -24.02 10.46 -14.59
C SER A 328 -22.93 11.53 -14.53
N ASN A 329 -23.27 12.79 -14.26
CA ASN A 329 -22.32 13.91 -14.14
C ASN A 329 -21.78 14.01 -12.71
N ALA A 330 -20.84 13.14 -12.36
CA ALA A 330 -20.22 13.18 -11.04
C ALA A 330 -19.29 14.39 -10.90
N GLN A 331 -19.50 15.15 -9.82
CA GLN A 331 -18.63 16.26 -9.42
C GLN A 331 -17.84 15.88 -8.17
N VAL A 332 -16.64 16.45 -8.02
CA VAL A 332 -15.86 16.30 -6.79
C VAL A 332 -16.53 17.12 -5.69
N GLY A 333 -17.09 16.45 -4.68
CA GLY A 333 -17.63 17.09 -3.48
C GLY A 333 -16.68 16.97 -2.28
N LYS A 334 -17.24 16.81 -1.08
CA LYS A 334 -16.47 16.69 0.17
C LYS A 334 -15.59 15.44 0.15
N LEU A 335 -14.33 15.57 0.58
CA LEU A 335 -13.44 14.43 0.80
C LEU A 335 -14.00 13.52 1.90
N VAL A 336 -14.08 12.22 1.60
CA VAL A 336 -14.63 11.18 2.49
C VAL A 336 -13.51 10.30 3.07
N ALA A 337 -12.61 9.86 2.20
CA ALA A 337 -11.47 9.01 2.54
C ALA A 337 -10.35 9.16 1.49
N HIS A 338 -9.13 8.80 1.86
CA HIS A 338 -8.02 8.65 0.94
C HIS A 338 -7.00 7.66 1.51
N SER A 339 -6.22 7.02 0.65
CA SER A 339 -5.04 6.28 1.08
C SER A 339 -3.87 7.23 1.36
N LYS A 340 -2.83 6.71 2.04
CA LYS A 340 -1.48 7.30 1.91
C LYS A 340 -1.07 7.20 0.45
N ARG A 341 -0.30 8.19 -0.03
CA ARG A 341 0.30 8.15 -1.37
C ARG A 341 1.69 7.56 -1.27
N GLN A 342 1.94 6.43 -1.93
CA GLN A 342 3.17 5.66 -1.74
C GLN A 342 3.61 4.96 -3.02
N VAL A 343 4.92 4.87 -3.23
CA VAL A 343 5.54 4.04 -4.27
C VAL A 343 5.53 2.58 -3.80
N ARG A 344 4.44 1.87 -4.09
CA ARG A 344 4.20 0.47 -3.66
C ARG A 344 3.35 -0.27 -4.69
N GLY A 345 3.46 -1.60 -4.74
CA GLY A 345 2.64 -2.45 -5.60
C GLY A 345 1.12 -2.27 -5.39
N PHE A 346 0.69 -1.82 -4.22
CA PHE A 346 -0.68 -1.41 -3.95
C PHE A 346 -0.76 -0.43 -2.78
N VAL A 347 -1.87 0.32 -2.73
CA VAL A 347 -2.27 1.19 -1.60
C VAL A 347 -3.75 0.99 -1.30
N GLY A 348 -4.17 1.32 -0.08
CA GLY A 348 -5.58 1.20 0.28
C GLY A 348 -6.01 2.15 1.39
N CYS A 349 -7.33 2.24 1.57
CA CYS A 349 -7.95 2.94 2.69
C CYS A 349 -9.28 2.28 3.07
N HIS A 350 -9.63 2.40 4.33
CA HIS A 350 -10.87 1.91 4.91
C HIS A 350 -11.85 3.07 5.17
N LYS A 351 -13.15 2.82 5.01
CA LYS A 351 -14.19 3.78 5.41
C LYS A 351 -15.55 3.12 5.65
N MET A 352 -16.27 3.61 6.66
CA MET A 352 -17.73 3.45 6.75
C MET A 352 -18.41 4.50 5.85
N LEU A 353 -19.02 4.06 4.76
CA LEU A 353 -19.80 4.90 3.86
C LEU A 353 -21.23 4.99 4.35
N GLU A 354 -21.73 6.21 4.47
CA GLU A 354 -23.17 6.46 4.67
C GLU A 354 -23.97 6.20 3.38
N LYS A 355 -25.30 6.22 3.49
CA LYS A 355 -26.16 6.19 2.30
C LYS A 355 -25.85 7.37 1.38
N GLY A 356 -25.55 7.10 0.11
CA GLY A 356 -25.29 8.14 -0.88
C GLY A 356 -24.43 7.71 -2.06
N PHE A 357 -23.93 8.72 -2.78
CA PHE A 357 -23.12 8.57 -3.99
C PHE A 357 -21.69 9.03 -3.73
N TYR A 358 -20.74 8.25 -4.23
CA TYR A 358 -19.32 8.46 -3.99
C TYR A 358 -18.52 8.37 -5.29
N LEU A 359 -17.68 9.36 -5.54
CA LEU A 359 -16.72 9.35 -6.63
C LEU A 359 -15.38 8.85 -6.12
N VAL A 360 -14.87 7.76 -6.70
CA VAL A 360 -13.54 7.21 -6.41
C VAL A 360 -12.60 7.57 -7.55
N VAL A 361 -11.48 8.20 -7.22
CA VAL A 361 -10.46 8.65 -8.17
C VAL A 361 -9.14 7.94 -7.85
N CYS A 362 -8.57 7.28 -8.86
CA CYS A 362 -7.25 6.63 -8.77
C CYS A 362 -6.18 7.58 -9.32
N LEU A 363 -5.11 7.77 -8.54
CA LEU A 363 -4.07 8.75 -8.82
C LEU A 363 -2.68 8.09 -8.83
N ALA A 364 -1.85 8.55 -9.77
CA ALA A 364 -0.41 8.33 -9.84
C ALA A 364 0.18 9.36 -10.81
N PHE A 365 1.37 9.86 -10.51
CA PHE A 365 1.97 10.99 -11.21
C PHE A 365 3.45 10.82 -11.55
N ASN A 366 4.16 9.88 -10.94
CA ASN A 366 5.61 9.74 -11.12
C ASN A 366 5.99 9.24 -12.52
N HIS A 367 5.05 8.71 -13.32
CA HIS A 367 5.31 8.37 -14.71
C HIS A 367 5.04 9.50 -15.71
N TRP A 368 4.55 10.67 -15.29
CA TRP A 368 4.15 11.75 -16.21
C TRP A 368 5.32 12.36 -17.00
N HIS A 369 6.57 12.16 -16.55
CA HIS A 369 7.77 12.67 -17.21
C HIS A 369 8.46 11.64 -18.12
N THR A 370 7.90 10.43 -18.27
CA THR A 370 8.59 9.29 -18.90
C THR A 370 8.46 9.22 -20.42
N GLY A 371 7.82 10.21 -21.07
CA GLY A 371 7.66 10.23 -22.53
C GLY A 371 6.65 9.21 -23.09
N LEU A 372 5.86 8.56 -22.22
CA LEU A 372 4.92 7.49 -22.59
C LEU A 372 3.66 7.98 -23.32
N GLU A 373 3.55 9.27 -23.69
CA GLU A 373 2.34 9.82 -24.29
C GLU A 373 2.02 9.23 -25.67
N ALA A 374 3.04 8.80 -26.42
CA ALA A 374 2.89 8.32 -27.80
C ALA A 374 2.24 6.93 -27.89
N GLU A 375 2.48 6.04 -26.92
CA GLU A 375 2.09 4.63 -26.99
C GLU A 375 1.14 4.22 -25.87
N ARG A 376 -0.17 4.29 -26.14
CA ARG A 376 -1.22 3.94 -25.18
C ARG A 376 -1.11 2.52 -24.62
N ALA A 377 -0.57 1.57 -25.38
CA ALA A 377 -0.37 0.19 -24.94
C ALA A 377 0.63 0.07 -23.77
N LEU A 378 1.53 1.05 -23.61
CA LEU A 378 2.53 1.10 -22.54
C LEU A 378 2.05 1.84 -21.29
N TRP A 379 0.83 2.39 -21.31
CA TRP A 379 0.29 3.11 -20.17
C TRP A 379 0.07 2.16 -19.00
N PRO A 380 0.48 2.57 -17.78
CA PRO A 380 0.41 1.69 -16.63
C PRO A 380 -1.04 1.33 -16.31
N ARG A 381 -1.26 0.04 -16.10
CA ARG A 381 -2.56 -0.53 -15.79
C ARG A 381 -2.68 -0.74 -14.29
N HIS A 382 -3.90 -0.69 -13.80
CA HIS A 382 -4.21 -0.93 -12.41
C HIS A 382 -5.49 -1.73 -12.26
N VAL A 383 -5.76 -2.18 -11.03
CA VAL A 383 -7.04 -2.71 -10.61
C VAL A 383 -7.45 -2.00 -9.33
N LEU A 384 -8.59 -1.32 -9.36
CA LEU A 384 -9.26 -0.83 -8.16
C LEU A 384 -10.20 -1.92 -7.65
N VAL A 385 -10.08 -2.23 -6.37
CA VAL A 385 -10.90 -3.21 -5.67
C VAL A 385 -11.63 -2.52 -4.53
N ALA A 386 -12.92 -2.78 -4.41
CA ALA A 386 -13.72 -2.43 -3.23
C ALA A 386 -14.24 -3.72 -2.61
N HIS A 387 -13.83 -3.99 -1.37
CA HIS A 387 -14.43 -5.03 -0.54
C HIS A 387 -15.43 -4.35 0.39
N SER A 388 -16.67 -4.80 0.42
CA SER A 388 -17.74 -4.11 1.16
C SER A 388 -18.63 -5.05 1.97
N SER A 389 -19.07 -4.59 3.15
CA SER A 389 -19.95 -5.36 4.03
C SER A 389 -21.38 -5.53 3.48
N LYS A 390 -21.76 -4.71 2.49
CA LYS A 390 -23.03 -4.73 1.76
C LYS A 390 -22.77 -4.48 0.27
N PRO A 391 -23.66 -4.90 -0.64
CA PRO A 391 -23.49 -4.64 -2.06
C PRO A 391 -23.44 -3.14 -2.37
N LEU A 392 -22.52 -2.74 -3.26
CA LEU A 392 -22.43 -1.37 -3.76
C LEU A 392 -22.90 -1.34 -5.22
N GLY A 393 -23.72 -0.34 -5.56
CA GLY A 393 -23.99 -0.01 -6.96
C GLY A 393 -22.75 0.62 -7.59
N VAL A 394 -22.42 0.23 -8.82
CA VAL A 394 -21.18 0.65 -9.49
C VAL A 394 -21.51 1.12 -10.90
N SER A 395 -21.03 2.31 -11.26
CA SER A 395 -21.15 2.83 -12.62
C SER A 395 -19.96 3.72 -12.99
N ARG A 396 -19.83 4.01 -14.30
CA ARG A 396 -18.82 4.96 -14.80
C ARG A 396 -19.47 6.34 -14.96
N PRO A 397 -18.94 7.39 -14.32
CA PRO A 397 -19.47 8.73 -14.51
C PRO A 397 -18.94 9.37 -15.80
N SER A 398 -19.67 10.37 -16.29
CA SER A 398 -19.19 11.38 -17.22
C SER A 398 -18.25 12.32 -16.48
N LEU A 399 -17.06 12.57 -17.05
CA LEU A 399 -15.99 13.32 -16.39
C LEU A 399 -15.77 14.67 -17.08
N HIS A 400 -15.85 15.75 -16.30
CA HIS A 400 -15.50 17.09 -16.78
C HIS A 400 -13.96 17.26 -16.90
N PRO A 401 -13.46 18.06 -17.88
CA PRO A 401 -12.04 18.25 -18.18
C PRO A 401 -11.07 18.50 -17.01
N HIS A 402 -11.50 19.13 -15.91
CA HIS A 402 -10.64 19.45 -14.75
C HIS A 402 -10.92 18.61 -13.50
N LEU A 403 -11.54 17.43 -13.64
CA LEU A 403 -11.82 16.54 -12.50
C LEU A 403 -10.57 16.24 -11.66
N LEU A 404 -9.42 16.08 -12.30
CA LEU A 404 -8.16 15.77 -11.63
C LEU A 404 -7.66 16.97 -10.80
N ALA A 405 -7.76 18.19 -11.32
CA ALA A 405 -7.52 19.41 -10.56
C ALA A 405 -8.47 19.50 -9.36
N ASP A 406 -9.78 19.31 -9.58
CA ASP A 406 -10.80 19.41 -8.53
C ASP A 406 -10.56 18.37 -7.42
N ALA A 407 -10.14 17.15 -7.78
CA ALA A 407 -9.77 16.10 -6.82
C ALA A 407 -8.53 16.47 -5.99
N ILE A 408 -7.46 16.95 -6.62
CA ILE A 408 -6.24 17.38 -5.91
C ILE A 408 -6.53 18.61 -5.04
N ILE A 409 -7.32 19.57 -5.53
CA ILE A 409 -7.76 20.73 -4.76
C ILE A 409 -8.57 20.31 -3.55
N GLY A 410 -9.59 19.46 -3.72
CA GLY A 410 -10.44 19.00 -2.62
C GLY A 410 -9.67 18.24 -1.54
N LEU A 411 -8.66 17.48 -1.96
CA LEU A 411 -7.75 16.77 -1.07
C LEU A 411 -6.80 17.70 -0.32
N THR A 412 -6.17 18.64 -1.03
CA THR A 412 -5.27 19.64 -0.46
C THR A 412 -5.99 20.61 0.49
N LEU A 413 -7.23 21.01 0.19
CA LEU A 413 -8.03 21.82 1.10
C LEU A 413 -8.37 21.09 2.40
N ALA A 414 -8.63 19.79 2.33
CA ALA A 414 -9.04 19.00 3.49
C ALA A 414 -7.87 18.51 4.35
N ARG A 415 -6.68 18.33 3.77
CA ARG A 415 -5.52 17.70 4.44
C ARG A 415 -4.22 18.51 4.38
N GLY A 416 -4.16 19.51 3.51
CA GLY A 416 -2.98 20.36 3.35
C GLY A 416 -2.82 21.34 4.50
N GLN A 417 -1.57 21.66 4.82
CA GLN A 417 -1.23 22.72 5.75
C GLN A 417 -1.51 24.07 5.08
N ARG A 418 -2.32 24.89 5.74
CA ARG A 418 -2.72 26.21 5.27
C ARG A 418 -1.69 27.24 5.73
N HIS A 419 -1.19 28.06 4.82
CA HIS A 419 -0.26 29.15 5.08
C HIS A 419 -0.77 30.44 4.46
N GLU A 420 -1.08 31.44 5.28
CA GLU A 420 -1.41 32.77 4.80
C GLU A 420 -0.13 33.47 4.36
N GLY A 421 0.07 33.60 3.05
CA GLY A 421 1.28 34.24 2.51
C GLY A 421 1.20 35.76 2.62
N ARG A 422 0.05 36.32 2.26
CA ARG A 422 -0.32 37.73 2.41
C ARG A 422 -1.84 37.86 2.47
N GLN A 423 -2.35 39.02 2.88
CA GLN A 423 -3.79 39.28 2.84
C GLN A 423 -4.33 39.02 1.43
N GLY A 424 -5.36 38.17 1.33
CA GLY A 424 -5.97 37.77 0.05
C GLY A 424 -5.27 36.61 -0.68
N MET A 425 -4.14 36.09 -0.18
CA MET A 425 -3.45 34.92 -0.74
C MET A 425 -3.24 33.83 0.31
N THR A 426 -3.71 32.63 0.02
CA THR A 426 -3.37 31.44 0.82
C THR A 426 -2.63 30.41 -0.01
N ALA A 427 -1.52 29.90 0.51
CA ALA A 427 -0.83 28.72 0.00
C ALA A 427 -1.21 27.50 0.83
N TYR A 428 -1.35 26.35 0.19
CA TYR A 428 -1.60 25.07 0.82
C TYR A 428 -0.51 24.08 0.43
N TYR A 429 0.02 23.39 1.43
CA TYR A 429 1.08 22.39 1.27
C TYR A 429 0.62 21.03 1.75
N LEU A 430 0.53 20.06 0.84
CA LEU A 430 0.21 18.68 1.19
C LEU A 430 1.47 17.83 1.21
N THR A 431 1.97 17.57 2.42
CA THR A 431 3.23 16.83 2.67
C THR A 431 3.03 15.62 3.60
N LYS A 432 2.15 15.73 4.61
CA LYS A 432 1.93 14.68 5.61
C LYS A 432 1.19 13.48 5.01
N GLY A 433 1.77 12.29 5.11
CA GLY A 433 1.20 11.06 4.54
C GLY A 433 1.31 10.95 3.02
N TRP A 434 2.19 11.77 2.41
CA TRP A 434 2.41 11.86 0.97
C TRP A 434 3.89 11.61 0.64
N ALA A 435 4.16 10.66 -0.24
CA ALA A 435 5.47 10.51 -0.88
C ALA A 435 5.68 11.60 -1.95
N GLY A 436 5.74 12.87 -1.52
CA GLY A 436 5.76 14.02 -2.41
C GLY A 436 5.26 15.30 -1.76
N LEU A 437 4.99 16.31 -2.59
CA LEU A 437 4.46 17.62 -2.20
C LEU A 437 3.40 18.05 -3.22
N VAL A 438 2.27 18.55 -2.75
CA VAL A 438 1.37 19.37 -3.56
C VAL A 438 1.44 20.80 -3.06
N VAL A 439 1.66 21.75 -3.98
CA VAL A 439 1.52 23.18 -3.71
C VAL A 439 0.30 23.70 -4.46
N MET A 440 -0.64 24.28 -3.72
CA MET A 440 -1.83 24.95 -4.27
C MET A 440 -1.87 26.38 -3.75
N VAL A 441 -2.21 27.34 -4.60
CA VAL A 441 -2.41 28.74 -4.20
C VAL A 441 -3.85 29.15 -4.48
N GLU A 442 -4.42 29.91 -3.56
CA GLU A 442 -5.71 30.56 -3.67
C GLU A 442 -5.53 32.09 -3.69
N ASN A 443 -6.12 32.74 -4.69
CA ASN A 443 -6.19 34.19 -4.84
C ASN A 443 -7.62 34.66 -4.57
N ARG A 444 -7.83 35.34 -3.45
CA ARG A 444 -9.12 35.93 -3.04
C ARG A 444 -9.27 37.40 -3.42
N HIS A 445 -8.30 38.00 -4.11
CA HIS A 445 -8.47 39.34 -4.66
C HIS A 445 -9.50 39.31 -5.80
N THR A 446 -10.23 40.42 -5.96
CA THR A 446 -11.25 40.60 -6.99
C THR A 446 -10.68 41.25 -8.25
N ASP A 447 -9.59 42.01 -8.13
CA ASP A 447 -9.02 42.84 -9.20
C ASP A 447 -7.52 42.60 -9.45
N LYS A 448 -6.84 41.84 -8.60
CA LYS A 448 -5.38 41.57 -8.71
C LYS A 448 -5.07 40.13 -9.04
N TRP A 449 -4.06 39.95 -9.89
CA TRP A 449 -3.40 38.68 -10.12
C TRP A 449 -2.36 38.43 -9.03
N ILE A 450 -2.08 37.14 -8.78
CA ILE A 450 -0.94 36.74 -7.96
C ILE A 450 0.05 35.99 -8.83
N HIS A 451 1.25 36.54 -8.96
CA HIS A 451 2.37 35.82 -9.53
C HIS A 451 3.03 34.99 -8.43
N VAL A 452 3.19 33.69 -8.68
CA VAL A 452 3.76 32.74 -7.74
C VAL A 452 4.94 32.06 -8.42
N LYS A 453 6.10 32.05 -7.75
CA LYS A 453 7.27 31.27 -8.12
C LYS A 453 7.45 30.17 -7.08
N CYS A 454 7.38 28.92 -7.51
CA CYS A 454 7.63 27.76 -6.67
C CYS A 454 8.95 27.12 -7.11
N ASP A 455 9.94 27.11 -6.23
CA ASP A 455 11.26 26.56 -6.48
C ASP A 455 11.47 25.32 -5.61
N CYS A 456 11.68 24.17 -6.25
CA CYS A 456 11.92 22.89 -5.59
C CYS A 456 13.19 22.21 -6.09
N GLN A 457 14.12 22.95 -6.70
CA GLN A 457 15.31 22.39 -7.36
C GLN A 457 16.28 21.69 -6.39
N GLU A 458 16.24 22.01 -5.10
CA GLU A 458 17.04 21.38 -4.04
C GLU A 458 16.44 20.04 -3.55
N SER A 459 15.32 19.59 -4.13
CA SER A 459 14.72 18.30 -3.77
C SER A 459 15.46 17.12 -4.41
N TYR A 460 15.50 15.98 -3.71
CA TYR A 460 16.18 14.76 -4.18
C TYR A 460 15.21 13.60 -4.35
N ASN A 461 15.42 12.78 -5.40
CA ASN A 461 14.61 11.60 -5.75
C ASN A 461 13.11 11.94 -5.91
N VAL A 462 12.82 13.09 -6.52
CA VAL A 462 11.45 13.51 -6.85
C VAL A 462 11.33 14.01 -8.28
N VAL A 463 10.13 13.88 -8.84
CA VAL A 463 9.77 14.39 -10.16
C VAL A 463 8.50 15.22 -10.08
N SER A 464 8.31 16.07 -11.09
CA SER A 464 7.23 17.05 -11.15
C SER A 464 6.27 16.73 -12.29
N THR A 465 4.97 16.83 -12.00
CA THR A 465 3.91 16.85 -13.01
C THR A 465 4.02 17.99 -14.02
N ARG A 466 4.79 19.04 -13.69
CA ARG A 466 5.09 20.17 -14.57
C ARG A 466 6.30 19.91 -15.49
N GLY A 467 6.98 18.78 -15.34
CA GLY A 467 8.22 18.45 -16.07
C GLY A 467 9.46 19.17 -15.54
N GLU A 468 9.29 20.25 -14.78
CA GLU A 468 10.35 21.02 -14.14
C GLU A 468 10.10 21.15 -12.63
N LEU A 469 11.18 21.26 -11.85
CA LEU A 469 11.13 21.48 -10.39
C LEU A 469 10.98 22.96 -10.01
N LYS A 470 10.91 23.85 -10.99
CA LYS A 470 10.69 25.28 -10.80
C LYS A 470 9.53 25.72 -11.66
N THR A 471 8.56 26.39 -11.05
CA THR A 471 7.41 26.94 -11.78
C THR A 471 7.21 28.40 -11.46
N ILE A 472 6.63 29.12 -12.41
CA ILE A 472 6.18 30.50 -12.25
C ILE A 472 4.78 30.57 -12.84
N ASP A 473 3.79 30.95 -12.05
CA ASP A 473 2.38 30.90 -12.43
C ASP A 473 1.67 32.21 -12.09
N SER A 474 0.78 32.63 -12.99
CA SER A 474 -0.12 33.75 -12.76
C SER A 474 -1.52 33.25 -12.39
N VAL A 475 -1.90 33.45 -11.12
CA VAL A 475 -3.19 33.02 -10.57
C VAL A 475 -4.20 34.17 -10.69
N PRO A 476 -5.30 34.00 -11.45
CA PRO A 476 -6.30 35.05 -11.64
C PRO A 476 -7.01 35.47 -10.35
N PRO A 477 -7.64 36.66 -10.32
CA PRO A 477 -8.56 37.05 -9.25
C PRO A 477 -9.64 35.99 -9.03
N LEU A 478 -9.98 35.71 -7.78
CA LEU A 478 -11.01 34.73 -7.37
C LEU A 478 -10.77 33.28 -7.87
N HIS A 479 -9.52 32.91 -8.10
CA HIS A 479 -9.14 31.57 -8.54
C HIS A 479 -8.18 30.90 -7.57
N ARG A 480 -8.16 29.57 -7.61
CA ARG A 480 -7.15 28.70 -7.04
C ARG A 480 -6.47 27.88 -8.12
N GLN A 481 -5.22 27.50 -7.90
CA GLN A 481 -4.43 26.76 -8.88
C GLN A 481 -3.53 25.74 -8.20
N VAL A 482 -3.47 24.51 -8.75
CA VAL A 482 -2.44 23.53 -8.41
C VAL A 482 -1.16 23.93 -9.11
N ILE A 483 -0.21 24.49 -8.35
CA ILE A 483 1.04 25.04 -8.88
C ILE A 483 1.95 23.89 -9.33
N ILE A 484 2.19 22.93 -8.43
CA ILE A 484 3.06 21.79 -8.70
C ILE A 484 2.61 20.58 -7.88
N VAL A 485 2.72 19.39 -8.47
CA VAL A 485 2.65 18.11 -7.76
C VAL A 485 4.01 17.43 -7.95
N LEU A 486 4.76 17.33 -6.85
CA LEU A 486 5.98 16.54 -6.73
C LEU A 486 5.67 15.15 -6.23
N THR A 487 6.46 14.19 -6.66
CA THR A 487 6.32 12.79 -6.29
C THR A 487 7.67 12.11 -6.19
N GLN A 488 7.79 11.18 -5.25
CA GLN A 488 8.94 10.29 -5.22
C GLN A 488 9.08 9.54 -6.55
N LEU A 489 10.28 9.54 -7.11
CA LEU A 489 10.58 8.88 -8.37
C LEU A 489 10.70 7.37 -8.17
N GLU A 490 11.57 6.94 -7.26
CA GLU A 490 11.81 5.53 -6.96
C GLU A 490 11.65 5.22 -5.48
N GLY A 491 11.02 4.08 -5.17
CA GLY A 491 10.72 3.65 -3.80
C GLY A 491 11.87 2.93 -3.08
N SER A 492 12.95 2.59 -3.78
CA SER A 492 14.13 1.89 -3.24
C SER A 492 15.03 2.78 -2.39
N GLY A 493 15.00 4.10 -2.61
CA GLY A 493 15.78 5.10 -1.87
C GLY A 493 14.93 6.07 -1.06
N GLY A 494 15.56 6.77 -0.12
CA GLY A 494 14.95 7.93 0.54
C GLY A 494 14.66 9.06 -0.48
N PHE A 495 13.80 9.99 -0.11
CA PHE A 495 13.56 11.22 -0.86
C PHE A 495 13.56 12.41 0.10
N SER A 496 13.90 13.59 -0.41
CA SER A 496 13.82 14.84 0.34
C SER A 496 13.11 15.89 -0.48
N ILE A 497 12.38 16.77 0.20
CA ILE A 497 11.66 17.87 -0.43
C ILE A 497 12.13 19.17 0.20
N ALA A 498 12.76 20.00 -0.63
CA ALA A 498 13.04 21.38 -0.33
C ALA A 498 12.17 22.24 -1.26
N HIS A 499 11.45 23.20 -0.70
CA HIS A 499 10.60 24.09 -1.49
C HIS A 499 10.64 25.52 -0.96
N ARG A 500 10.62 26.48 -1.89
CA ARG A 500 10.52 27.92 -1.60
C ARG A 500 9.41 28.54 -2.44
N LEU A 501 8.51 29.27 -1.79
CA LEU A 501 7.42 29.98 -2.46
C LEU A 501 7.66 31.49 -2.41
N THR A 502 7.89 32.12 -3.56
CA THR A 502 7.97 33.57 -3.71
C THR A 502 6.72 34.07 -4.43
N HIS A 503 6.15 35.19 -4.02
CA HIS A 503 4.90 35.66 -4.60
C HIS A 503 4.80 37.19 -4.61
N ARG A 504 4.03 37.74 -5.56
CA ARG A 504 3.74 39.18 -5.67
C ARG A 504 2.35 39.44 -6.24
N LEU A 505 1.79 40.60 -5.91
CA LEU A 505 0.60 41.11 -6.57
C LEU A 505 0.96 41.68 -7.95
N ALA A 506 0.06 41.53 -8.91
CA ALA A 506 0.21 42.06 -10.24
C ALA A 506 -1.12 42.62 -10.77
N ALA A 507 -1.03 43.67 -11.59
CA ALA A 507 -2.18 44.26 -12.25
C ALA A 507 -2.63 43.45 -13.49
N ALA A 508 -1.77 42.57 -14.02
CA ALA A 508 -2.01 41.82 -15.24
C ALA A 508 -1.54 40.36 -15.12
N ALA A 509 -2.04 39.52 -16.02
CA ALA A 509 -1.74 38.09 -16.05
C ALA A 509 -0.31 37.75 -16.52
N ARG A 510 0.40 38.71 -17.14
CA ARG A 510 1.70 38.47 -17.79
C ARG A 510 2.80 38.52 -16.74
N LEU A 511 3.75 37.58 -16.80
CA LEU A 511 4.79 37.47 -15.78
C LEU A 511 5.84 38.61 -15.79
N HIS A 512 5.90 39.42 -16.85
CA HIS A 512 6.83 40.57 -16.99
C HIS A 512 8.29 40.19 -16.69
N ASP A 513 8.95 40.87 -15.75
CA ASP A 513 10.33 40.62 -15.29
C ASP A 513 10.57 39.23 -14.69
N TRP A 514 9.52 38.44 -14.45
CA TRP A 514 9.66 37.02 -14.09
C TRP A 514 9.67 36.08 -15.31
N ALA A 515 9.47 36.60 -16.52
CA ALA A 515 9.68 35.86 -17.76
C ALA A 515 11.18 35.71 -18.07
N PRO A 516 11.61 34.62 -18.74
CA PRO A 516 13.00 34.43 -19.14
C PRO A 516 13.53 35.48 -20.13
N ARG A 517 12.64 36.00 -20.98
CA ARG A 517 12.95 36.94 -22.04
C ARG A 517 11.95 38.10 -21.99
N PRO A 518 12.38 39.35 -22.20
CA PRO A 518 11.50 40.52 -22.16
C PRO A 518 10.34 40.48 -23.16
N ASP A 519 10.57 39.85 -24.32
CA ASP A 519 9.60 39.77 -25.43
C ASP A 519 8.60 38.62 -25.27
N ASP A 520 8.91 37.64 -24.41
CA ASP A 520 8.01 36.55 -24.07
C ASP A 520 6.94 37.06 -23.08
N ALA A 521 5.66 36.90 -23.41
CA ALA A 521 4.53 37.28 -22.55
C ALA A 521 3.81 36.06 -21.89
N PRO A 522 4.52 35.13 -21.22
CA PRO A 522 3.90 33.93 -20.68
C PRO A 522 3.08 34.27 -19.43
N ARG A 523 2.01 33.51 -19.22
CA ARG A 523 1.24 33.50 -17.96
C ARG A 523 1.71 32.41 -17.01
N HIS A 524 2.38 31.38 -17.55
CA HIS A 524 2.86 30.21 -16.82
C HIS A 524 4.21 29.77 -17.37
N ARG A 525 5.08 29.29 -16.50
CA ARG A 525 6.36 28.69 -16.83
C ARG A 525 6.60 27.44 -15.96
N PRO A 526 6.90 26.27 -16.54
CA PRO A 526 6.76 25.98 -17.97
C PRO A 526 5.31 26.19 -18.45
N PRO A 527 5.09 26.46 -19.75
CA PRO A 527 3.75 26.68 -20.31
C PRO A 527 2.80 25.52 -20.00
N LEU A 528 1.55 25.84 -19.67
CA LEU A 528 0.52 24.83 -19.44
C LEU A 528 0.03 24.25 -20.77
N ALA A 529 0.75 23.25 -21.28
CA ALA A 529 0.31 22.48 -22.45
C ALA A 529 -1.07 21.84 -22.19
N ARG A 530 -1.84 21.59 -23.26
CA ARG A 530 -3.17 20.96 -23.20
C ARG A 530 -3.19 19.65 -22.40
N ARG A 531 -2.09 18.90 -22.37
CA ARG A 531 -1.95 17.65 -21.59
C ARG A 531 -1.89 17.87 -20.07
N LEU A 532 -1.56 19.08 -19.62
CA LEU A 532 -1.42 19.46 -18.20
C LEU A 532 -2.59 20.29 -17.68
N SER A 533 -3.38 20.89 -18.57
CA SER A 533 -4.41 21.87 -18.20
C SER A 533 -5.50 21.27 -17.29
N GLY A 534 -5.86 19.99 -17.46
CA GLY A 534 -6.86 19.34 -16.61
C GLY A 534 -6.44 19.15 -15.15
N LEU A 535 -5.15 19.34 -14.82
CA LEU A 535 -4.63 19.34 -13.45
C LEU A 535 -4.21 20.74 -12.98
N HIS A 536 -3.57 21.52 -13.84
CA HIS A 536 -2.87 22.75 -13.45
C HIS A 536 -3.56 24.06 -13.86
N ALA A 537 -4.63 24.03 -14.67
CA ALA A 537 -5.33 25.26 -15.02
C ALA A 537 -6.02 25.88 -13.79
N PRO A 538 -6.06 27.22 -13.68
CA PRO A 538 -6.80 27.90 -12.61
C PRO A 538 -8.28 27.46 -12.53
N ARG A 539 -8.79 27.37 -11.31
CA ARG A 539 -10.17 26.99 -10.99
C ARG A 539 -10.82 28.10 -10.17
N LEU A 540 -12.06 28.45 -10.46
CA LEU A 540 -12.80 29.42 -9.67
C LEU A 540 -12.93 28.94 -8.21
N ILE A 541 -12.85 29.89 -7.29
CA ILE A 541 -13.22 29.69 -5.88
C ILE A 541 -14.74 29.67 -5.86
N THR A 542 -15.33 28.47 -5.75
CA THR A 542 -16.79 28.27 -5.61
C THR A 542 -17.20 28.19 -4.16
#